data_AF-A0A2E5WNF3-F1
#
_entry.id   AF-A0A2E5WNF3-F1
#
_cell.length_a   1.000
_cell.length_b   1.000
_cell.length_c   1.000
_cell.angle_alpha   90.00
_cell.angle_beta   90.00
_cell.angle_gamma   90.00
#
_symmetry.space_group_name_H-M   'P 1'
#
loop_
_entity.id
_entity.type
_entity.pdbx_description
1 polymer ?
#
loop_
_entity_poly.entity_id
_entity_poly.type
_entity_poly.pdbx_seq_one_letter_code
_entity_poly.pdbx_strand_id
1 'polypeptide(L)'
;MEEITNYVNVKKDLSLYASIKNKSSLDKIEKLIQNKNRYNVNSFFVNYDCTAMGLATELGLTKTVKLLIKYGAHVSSTHVEIACINGHYKIVKVLLNANPDIIKSVGIDYAIPENTYWNKWGGQSYTESSLLEVSLKIVNYLLIKGAYVIQYDIDKCREYSTDSPNDHLYYQIKDLLVEKQRKQNKLLEKQRKQNN
;
A
#
# COMPACT_ATOMS: atom_id res chain seq x y z
N MET A 1 -22.72 -29.80 13.96
CA MET A 1 -21.57 -29.82 13.02
C MET A 1 -21.08 -28.42 12.66
N GLU A 2 -21.95 -27.41 12.51
CA GLU A 2 -21.53 -26.02 12.25
C GLU A 2 -20.59 -25.42 13.32
N GLU A 3 -20.84 -25.63 14.62
CA GLU A 3 -19.97 -25.11 15.69
C GLU A 3 -18.54 -25.67 15.65
N ILE A 4 -18.39 -26.96 15.34
CA ILE A 4 -17.06 -27.62 15.26
C ILE A 4 -16.31 -27.11 14.03
N THR A 5 -17.00 -26.96 12.89
CA THR A 5 -16.40 -26.41 11.67
C THR A 5 -15.96 -24.97 11.88
N ASN A 6 -16.76 -24.17 12.58
CA ASN A 6 -16.43 -22.78 12.89
C ASN A 6 -15.24 -22.68 13.86
N TYR A 7 -15.21 -23.49 14.92
CA TYR A 7 -14.11 -23.53 15.88
C TYR A 7 -12.77 -24.00 15.26
N VAL A 8 -12.82 -25.00 14.38
CA VAL A 8 -11.64 -25.49 13.65
C VAL A 8 -11.12 -24.47 12.65
N ASN A 9 -12.00 -23.70 12.00
CA ASN A 9 -11.58 -22.61 11.11
C ASN A 9 -10.98 -21.43 11.89
N VAL A 10 -11.59 -21.04 13.01
CA VAL A 10 -11.06 -20.00 13.92
C VAL A 10 -9.65 -20.34 14.42
N LYS A 11 -9.37 -21.60 14.79
CA LYS A 11 -8.00 -22.02 15.20
C LYS A 11 -6.99 -22.03 14.05
N LYS A 12 -7.40 -22.35 12.83
CA LYS A 12 -6.51 -22.36 11.65
C LYS A 12 -6.08 -20.95 11.29
N ASP A 13 -7.05 -20.04 11.14
CA ASP A 13 -6.83 -18.64 10.80
C ASP A 13 -5.93 -17.95 11.83
N LEU A 14 -6.10 -18.28 13.12
CA LEU A 14 -5.27 -17.79 14.20
C LEU A 14 -3.78 -18.16 14.04
N SER A 15 -3.45 -19.34 13.51
CA SER A 15 -2.06 -19.80 13.44
C SER A 15 -1.24 -19.08 12.35
N LEU A 16 -1.84 -18.84 11.18
CA LEU A 16 -1.20 -18.09 10.09
C LEU A 16 -1.13 -16.61 10.46
N TYR A 17 -2.23 -16.05 10.98
CA TYR A 17 -2.27 -14.69 11.52
C TYR A 17 -1.17 -14.48 12.55
N ALA A 18 -1.09 -15.32 13.59
CA ALA A 18 -0.09 -15.19 14.64
C ALA A 18 1.34 -15.35 14.11
N SER A 19 1.55 -16.22 13.12
CA SER A 19 2.87 -16.40 12.50
C SER A 19 3.33 -15.13 11.78
N ILE A 20 2.43 -14.47 11.03
CA ILE A 20 2.73 -13.20 10.34
C ILE A 20 2.86 -12.05 11.35
N LYS A 21 1.94 -11.93 12.30
CA LYS A 21 1.93 -10.87 13.33
C LYS A 21 3.19 -10.87 14.17
N ASN A 22 3.64 -12.04 14.60
CA ASN A 22 4.87 -12.22 15.39
C ASN A 22 6.14 -12.26 14.53
N LYS A 23 6.04 -11.96 13.22
CA LYS A 23 7.17 -11.94 12.28
C LYS A 23 7.99 -13.23 12.33
N SER A 24 7.31 -14.37 12.37
CA SER A 24 7.93 -15.71 12.40
C SER A 24 8.80 -15.95 11.16
N SER A 25 9.66 -16.97 11.22
CA SER A 25 10.51 -17.34 10.09
C SER A 25 9.70 -17.60 8.81
N LEU A 26 10.28 -17.20 7.68
CA LEU A 26 9.64 -17.35 6.37
C LEU A 26 9.29 -18.81 6.09
N ASP A 27 10.16 -19.74 6.48
CA ASP A 27 9.95 -21.19 6.32
C ASP A 27 8.71 -21.70 7.07
N LYS A 28 8.44 -21.16 8.26
CA LYS A 28 7.24 -21.52 9.02
C LYS A 28 5.99 -21.04 8.30
N ILE A 29 6.01 -19.81 7.80
CA ILE A 29 4.90 -19.24 7.03
C ILE A 29 4.70 -20.02 5.72
N GLU A 30 5.78 -20.39 5.04
CA GLU A 30 5.73 -21.18 3.80
C GLU A 30 5.16 -22.58 4.04
N LYS A 31 5.61 -23.30 5.08
CA LYS A 31 5.05 -24.61 5.45
C LYS A 31 3.55 -24.57 5.73
N LEU A 32 3.07 -23.49 6.35
CA LEU A 32 1.63 -23.31 6.57
C LEU A 32 0.90 -23.11 5.23
N ILE A 33 1.36 -22.18 4.40
CA ILE A 33 0.70 -21.85 3.12
C ILE A 33 0.72 -23.05 2.14
N GLN A 34 1.77 -23.86 2.14
CA GLN A 34 1.87 -25.06 1.29
C GLN A 34 0.79 -26.11 1.59
N ASN A 35 0.24 -26.13 2.81
CA ASN A 35 -0.82 -27.04 3.18
C ASN A 35 -2.18 -26.52 2.69
N LYS A 36 -2.40 -26.57 1.36
CA LYS A 36 -3.59 -26.02 0.67
C LYS A 36 -4.91 -26.61 1.15
N ASN A 37 -4.91 -27.83 1.69
CA ASN A 37 -6.09 -28.46 2.31
C ASN A 37 -6.48 -27.79 3.65
N ARG A 38 -5.59 -26.97 4.22
CA ARG A 38 -5.79 -26.28 5.50
C ARG A 38 -5.80 -24.76 5.38
N TYR A 39 -5.09 -24.19 4.41
CA TYR A 39 -4.95 -22.74 4.26
C TYR A 39 -5.25 -22.29 2.85
N ASN A 40 -6.17 -21.32 2.74
CA ASN A 40 -6.32 -20.50 1.55
C ASN A 40 -5.55 -19.20 1.79
N VAL A 41 -4.61 -18.87 0.91
CA VAL A 41 -3.78 -17.66 1.01
C VAL A 41 -4.62 -16.36 0.95
N ASN A 42 -5.81 -16.46 0.38
CA ASN A 42 -6.79 -15.37 0.26
C ASN A 42 -7.85 -15.39 1.38
N SER A 43 -7.70 -16.25 2.40
CA SER A 43 -8.60 -16.25 3.54
C SER A 43 -8.61 -14.90 4.24
N PHE A 44 -9.80 -14.52 4.69
CA PHE A 44 -10.02 -13.34 5.52
C PHE A 44 -9.99 -13.73 6.99
N PHE A 45 -9.15 -13.07 7.77
CA PHE A 45 -9.10 -13.23 9.21
C PHE A 45 -10.25 -12.46 9.85
N VAL A 46 -11.43 -13.08 9.94
CA VAL A 46 -12.68 -12.44 10.38
C VAL A 46 -12.53 -11.67 11.70
N ASN A 47 -11.87 -12.25 12.70
CA ASN A 47 -11.69 -11.62 14.02
C ASN A 47 -10.71 -10.43 14.02
N TYR A 48 -9.95 -10.23 12.93
CA TYR A 48 -8.92 -9.21 12.80
C TYR A 48 -9.13 -8.29 11.59
N ASP A 49 -10.25 -8.45 10.90
CA ASP A 49 -10.67 -7.63 9.76
C ASP A 49 -9.59 -7.41 8.68
N CYS A 50 -8.78 -8.44 8.40
CA CYS A 50 -7.68 -8.34 7.44
C CYS A 50 -7.37 -9.65 6.73
N THR A 51 -6.61 -9.58 5.64
CA THR A 51 -6.04 -10.76 4.96
C THR A 51 -4.58 -10.96 5.38
N ALA A 52 -4.03 -12.15 5.10
CA ALA A 52 -2.59 -12.40 5.26
C ALA A 52 -1.73 -11.39 4.49
N MET A 53 -2.17 -10.99 3.28
CA MET A 53 -1.49 -9.99 2.47
C MET A 53 -1.58 -8.60 3.10
N GLY A 54 -2.76 -8.18 3.56
CA GLY A 54 -2.95 -6.90 4.25
C GLY A 54 -2.04 -6.76 5.46
N LEU A 55 -2.06 -7.78 6.34
CA LEU A 55 -1.23 -7.79 7.54
C LEU A 55 0.28 -7.78 7.23
N ALA A 56 0.73 -8.59 6.27
CA ALA A 56 2.14 -8.62 5.88
C ALA A 56 2.60 -7.29 5.27
N THR A 57 1.70 -6.62 4.54
CA THR A 57 1.94 -5.30 3.92
C THR A 57 2.06 -4.23 4.99
N GLU A 58 1.11 -4.14 5.92
CA GLU A 58 1.10 -3.19 7.04
C GLU A 58 2.38 -3.32 7.89
N LEU A 59 2.77 -4.55 8.21
CA LEU A 59 3.96 -4.83 9.03
C LEU A 59 5.31 -4.65 8.29
N GLY A 60 5.29 -4.32 7.00
CA GLY A 60 6.52 -4.12 6.22
C GLY A 60 7.26 -5.41 5.86
N LEU A 61 6.60 -6.57 5.91
CA LEU A 61 7.20 -7.89 5.70
C LEU A 61 7.40 -8.21 4.21
N THR A 62 8.31 -7.50 3.55
CA THR A 62 8.56 -7.60 2.10
C THR A 62 8.78 -9.04 1.61
N LYS A 63 9.51 -9.87 2.37
CA LYS A 63 9.73 -11.29 2.01
C LYS A 63 8.45 -12.10 2.08
N THR A 64 7.63 -11.87 3.11
CA THR A 64 6.32 -12.51 3.28
C THR A 64 5.34 -12.09 2.18
N VAL A 65 5.29 -10.81 1.82
CA VAL A 65 4.48 -10.33 0.68
C VAL A 65 4.85 -11.06 -0.61
N LYS A 66 6.15 -11.13 -0.94
CA LYS A 66 6.63 -11.87 -2.13
C LYS A 66 6.23 -13.35 -2.08
N LEU A 67 6.32 -13.98 -0.91
CA LEU A 67 5.91 -15.36 -0.70
C LEU A 67 4.40 -15.53 -0.94
N LEU A 68 3.57 -14.68 -0.35
CA LEU A 68 2.11 -14.73 -0.53
C LEU A 68 1.73 -14.58 -2.00
N ILE A 69 2.33 -13.63 -2.73
CA ILE A 69 2.12 -13.46 -4.18
C ILE A 69 2.50 -14.74 -4.94
N LYS A 70 3.65 -15.35 -4.63
CA LYS A 70 4.10 -16.61 -5.26
C LYS A 70 3.08 -17.74 -5.10
N TYR A 71 2.35 -17.77 -4.00
CA TYR A 71 1.31 -18.78 -3.72
C TYR A 71 -0.10 -18.37 -4.17
N GLY A 72 -0.25 -17.28 -4.94
CA GLY A 72 -1.52 -16.89 -5.55
C GLY A 72 -2.38 -15.95 -4.70
N ALA A 73 -1.77 -15.20 -3.79
CA ALA A 73 -2.48 -14.14 -3.07
C ALA A 73 -2.94 -13.03 -4.02
N HIS A 74 -4.19 -12.61 -3.86
CA HIS A 74 -4.76 -11.51 -4.61
C HIS A 74 -4.10 -10.18 -4.22
N VAL A 75 -3.76 -9.38 -5.23
CA VAL A 75 -3.21 -8.05 -5.06
C VAL A 75 -4.26 -7.04 -5.53
N SER A 76 -4.53 -6.04 -4.69
CA SER A 76 -5.50 -4.97 -4.93
C SER A 76 -4.91 -3.61 -4.58
N SER A 77 -5.58 -2.51 -4.95
CA SER A 77 -5.12 -1.16 -4.61
C SER A 77 -5.02 -0.93 -3.12
N THR A 78 -5.93 -1.49 -2.32
CA THR A 78 -5.89 -1.41 -0.85
C THR A 78 -4.54 -1.86 -0.29
N HIS A 79 -3.91 -2.90 -0.86
CA HIS A 79 -2.58 -3.33 -0.43
C HIS A 79 -1.49 -2.31 -0.79
N VAL A 80 -1.61 -1.65 -1.95
CA VAL A 80 -0.67 -0.58 -2.35
C VAL A 80 -0.86 0.63 -1.45
N GLU A 81 -2.11 1.02 -1.18
CA GLU A 81 -2.48 2.12 -0.28
C GLU A 81 -1.94 1.89 1.13
N ILE A 82 -2.13 0.69 1.71
CA ILE A 82 -1.55 0.32 3.02
C ILE A 82 -0.02 0.44 3.01
N ALA A 83 0.64 0.01 1.93
CA ALA A 83 2.09 0.13 1.81
C ALA A 83 2.55 1.60 1.70
N CYS A 84 1.79 2.44 1.00
CA CYS A 84 2.03 3.89 0.91
C CYS A 84 1.88 4.57 2.28
N ILE A 85 0.76 4.31 2.97
CA ILE A 85 0.45 4.85 4.30
C ILE A 85 1.46 4.42 5.37
N ASN A 86 2.20 3.32 5.17
CA ASN A 86 3.22 2.88 6.11
C ASN A 86 4.66 3.18 5.62
N GLY A 87 4.82 3.86 4.47
CA GLY A 87 6.14 4.17 3.92
C GLY A 87 6.91 2.94 3.39
N HIS A 88 6.25 1.81 3.14
CA HIS A 88 6.89 0.57 2.72
C HIS A 88 7.19 0.57 1.21
N TYR A 89 8.07 1.46 0.77
CA TYR A 89 8.46 1.66 -0.64
C TYR A 89 8.82 0.36 -1.38
N LYS A 90 9.54 -0.55 -0.72
CA LYS A 90 9.91 -1.86 -1.30
C LYS A 90 8.68 -2.73 -1.58
N ILE A 91 7.64 -2.64 -0.74
CA ILE A 91 6.38 -3.37 -0.93
C ILE A 91 5.57 -2.74 -2.06
N VAL A 92 5.47 -1.41 -2.13
CA VAL A 92 4.83 -0.70 -3.26
C VAL A 92 5.39 -1.19 -4.59
N LYS A 93 6.72 -1.31 -4.71
CA LYS A 93 7.37 -1.87 -5.91
C LYS A 93 6.94 -3.29 -6.21
N VAL A 94 6.93 -4.16 -5.20
CA VAL A 94 6.57 -5.57 -5.35
C VAL A 94 5.12 -5.72 -5.82
N LEU A 95 4.19 -4.99 -5.21
CA LEU A 95 2.76 -5.07 -5.54
C LEU A 95 2.47 -4.56 -6.96
N LEU A 96 3.01 -3.39 -7.33
CA LEU A 96 2.83 -2.82 -8.67
C LEU A 96 3.56 -3.59 -9.78
N ASN A 97 4.62 -4.35 -9.44
CA ASN A 97 5.23 -5.27 -10.40
C ASN A 97 4.43 -6.56 -10.55
N ALA A 98 3.71 -6.99 -9.52
CA ALA A 98 2.85 -8.17 -9.57
C ALA A 98 1.55 -7.90 -10.34
N ASN A 99 0.99 -6.69 -10.21
CA ASN A 99 -0.17 -6.26 -10.99
C ASN A 99 -0.06 -4.76 -11.33
N PRO A 100 0.48 -4.41 -12.51
CA PRO A 100 0.67 -3.02 -12.91
C PRO A 100 -0.62 -2.22 -13.09
N ASP A 101 -1.73 -2.87 -13.45
CA ASP A 101 -3.00 -2.19 -13.75
C ASP A 101 -3.64 -1.53 -12.52
N ILE A 102 -3.28 -2.00 -11.32
CA ILE A 102 -3.72 -1.42 -10.05
C ILE A 102 -3.35 0.06 -9.94
N ILE A 103 -2.31 0.52 -10.64
CA ILE A 103 -1.88 1.93 -10.60
C ILE A 103 -3.00 2.91 -10.95
N LYS A 104 -4.01 2.47 -11.73
CA LYS A 104 -5.15 3.29 -12.15
C LYS A 104 -6.14 3.58 -11.02
N SER A 105 -6.16 2.75 -9.98
CA SER A 105 -7.08 2.88 -8.84
C SER A 105 -6.38 3.34 -7.55
N VAL A 106 -5.06 3.54 -7.57
CA VAL A 106 -4.29 4.02 -6.41
C VAL A 106 -4.36 5.54 -6.34
N GLY A 107 -4.87 6.05 -5.21
CA GLY A 107 -4.78 7.47 -4.86
C GLY A 107 -3.35 7.85 -4.46
N ILE A 108 -2.88 9.02 -4.91
CA ILE A 108 -1.54 9.52 -4.57
C ILE A 108 -1.52 10.08 -3.15
N ASP A 109 -2.65 10.61 -2.68
CA ASP A 109 -2.88 11.10 -1.33
C ASP A 109 -2.48 10.11 -0.22
N TYR A 110 -2.63 8.81 -0.45
CA TYR A 110 -2.18 7.76 0.48
C TYR A 110 -0.66 7.72 0.70
N ALA A 111 0.13 8.29 -0.20
CA ALA A 111 1.58 8.39 -0.08
C ALA A 111 2.05 9.69 0.58
N ILE A 112 1.15 10.61 0.93
CA ILE A 112 1.48 11.92 1.53
C ILE A 112 1.36 11.80 3.07
N PRO A 113 2.45 12.05 3.84
CA PRO A 113 2.64 11.50 5.19
C PRO A 113 1.83 12.16 6.33
N GLU A 114 0.89 13.07 6.06
CA GLU A 114 0.04 13.70 7.09
C GLU A 114 -1.47 13.51 6.85
N ASN A 115 -1.84 12.40 6.22
CA ASN A 115 -3.20 11.91 6.36
C ASN A 115 -3.45 11.45 7.80
N THR A 116 -4.65 11.67 8.35
CA THR A 116 -5.09 11.26 9.70
C THR A 116 -4.91 9.76 9.98
N TYR A 117 -4.57 8.96 8.97
CA TYR A 117 -4.31 7.53 9.08
C TYR A 117 -2.90 7.15 9.58
N TRP A 118 -1.86 7.98 9.40
CA TRP A 118 -0.50 7.65 9.89
C TRP A 118 -0.46 7.53 11.41
N ASN A 119 -1.22 8.39 12.09
CA ASN A 119 -1.39 8.42 13.55
C ASN A 119 -2.39 7.35 14.03
N LYS A 120 -3.28 6.85 13.17
CA LYS A 120 -4.33 5.89 13.51
C LYS A 120 -3.86 4.43 13.48
N TRP A 121 -2.87 4.11 12.64
CA TRP A 121 -2.40 2.73 12.44
C TRP A 121 -0.95 2.48 12.91
N GLY A 122 -0.35 3.44 13.61
CA GLY A 122 0.93 3.24 14.30
C GLY A 122 2.09 3.05 13.33
N GLY A 123 2.32 4.03 12.44
CA GLY A 123 3.55 4.10 11.66
C GLY A 123 4.79 3.96 12.55
N GLN A 124 5.81 3.25 12.07
CA GLN A 124 7.07 3.05 12.80
C GLN A 124 7.63 4.38 13.31
N SER A 125 8.46 4.33 14.36
CA SER A 125 9.25 5.47 14.86
C SER A 125 10.23 5.94 13.78
N TYR A 126 9.73 6.70 12.83
CA TYR A 126 10.50 7.46 11.88
C TYR A 126 10.57 8.91 12.36
N THR A 127 11.66 9.59 12.03
CA THR A 127 11.70 11.04 12.13
C THR A 127 10.85 11.63 11.00
N GLU A 128 10.18 12.76 11.24
CA GLU A 128 9.34 13.46 10.26
C GLU A 128 10.06 13.67 8.91
N SER A 129 11.35 14.03 8.95
CA SER A 129 12.19 14.20 7.76
C SER A 129 12.36 12.90 6.95
N SER A 130 12.67 11.78 7.63
CA SER A 130 12.83 10.49 6.95
C SER A 130 11.53 9.96 6.32
N LEU A 131 10.37 10.31 6.90
CA LEU A 131 9.06 9.97 6.35
C LEU A 131 8.78 10.71 5.06
N LEU A 132 9.06 12.02 5.04
CA LEU A 132 8.85 12.86 3.86
C LEU A 132 9.75 12.44 2.70
N GLU A 133 10.99 12.04 2.96
CA GLU A 133 11.87 11.49 1.92
C GLU A 133 11.31 10.19 1.32
N VAL A 134 10.77 9.31 2.17
CA VAL A 134 10.15 8.05 1.74
C VAL A 134 8.88 8.32 0.95
N SER A 135 8.04 9.25 1.41
CA SER A 135 6.87 9.73 0.69
C SER A 135 7.23 10.24 -0.70
N LEU A 136 8.21 11.14 -0.80
CA LEU A 136 8.69 11.68 -2.06
C LEU A 136 9.14 10.56 -3.02
N LYS A 137 9.83 9.54 -2.51
CA LYS A 137 10.24 8.35 -3.31
C LYS A 137 9.04 7.54 -3.79
N ILE A 138 8.02 7.35 -2.95
CA ILE A 138 6.79 6.63 -3.30
C ILE A 138 6.00 7.42 -4.34
N VAL A 139 5.71 8.71 -4.09
CA VAL A 139 4.97 9.59 -5.01
C VAL A 139 5.64 9.58 -6.38
N ASN A 140 6.95 9.85 -6.44
CA ASN A 140 7.69 9.80 -7.70
C ASN A 140 7.54 8.47 -8.43
N TYR A 141 7.61 7.36 -7.69
CA TYR A 141 7.44 6.03 -8.29
C TYR A 141 6.02 5.81 -8.83
N LEU A 142 4.98 6.23 -8.11
CA LEU A 142 3.59 6.16 -8.57
C LEU A 142 3.40 6.98 -9.86
N LEU A 143 3.93 8.21 -9.90
CA LEU A 143 3.87 9.08 -11.08
C LEU A 143 4.60 8.47 -12.29
N ILE A 144 5.76 7.83 -12.08
CA ILE A 144 6.49 7.12 -13.14
C ILE A 144 5.69 5.91 -13.65
N LYS A 145 5.00 5.20 -12.76
CA LYS A 145 4.14 4.07 -13.12
C LYS A 145 2.81 4.46 -13.77
N GLY A 146 2.52 5.77 -13.87
CA GLY A 146 1.36 6.27 -14.59
C GLY A 146 0.16 6.57 -13.69
N ALA A 147 0.36 6.76 -12.39
CA ALA A 147 -0.70 7.26 -11.51
C ALA A 147 -1.28 8.57 -12.05
N TYR A 148 -2.60 8.68 -12.01
CA TYR A 148 -3.32 9.88 -12.43
C TYR A 148 -3.31 10.90 -11.29
N VAL A 149 -3.05 12.17 -11.59
CA VAL A 149 -3.02 13.23 -10.58
C VAL A 149 -4.35 13.98 -10.64
N ILE A 150 -5.08 13.99 -9.53
CA ILE A 150 -6.29 14.79 -9.39
C ILE A 150 -6.01 16.07 -8.60
N GLN A 151 -6.91 17.05 -8.73
CA GLN A 151 -6.77 18.32 -8.02
C GLN A 151 -6.71 18.14 -6.50
N TYR A 152 -7.45 17.15 -5.98
CA TYR A 152 -7.44 16.78 -4.57
C TYR A 152 -6.03 16.43 -4.06
N ASP A 153 -5.20 15.73 -4.84
CA ASP A 153 -3.83 15.38 -4.43
C ASP A 153 -2.98 16.63 -4.19
N ILE A 154 -3.13 17.64 -5.05
CA ILE A 154 -2.39 18.91 -4.98
C ILE A 154 -2.90 19.77 -3.81
N ASP A 155 -4.21 19.85 -3.66
CA ASP A 155 -4.83 20.62 -2.58
C ASP A 155 -4.50 20.01 -1.22
N LYS A 156 -4.37 18.68 -1.16
CA LYS A 156 -3.90 18.01 0.05
C LYS A 156 -2.53 18.49 0.46
N CYS A 157 -1.56 18.62 -0.46
CA CYS A 157 -0.26 19.21 -0.14
C CYS A 157 -0.32 20.68 0.34
N ARG A 158 -1.37 21.45 0.02
CA ARG A 158 -1.52 22.87 0.40
C ARG A 158 -2.06 23.05 1.81
N GLU A 159 -2.88 22.11 2.28
CA GLU A 159 -3.49 22.15 3.62
C GLU A 159 -2.43 22.08 4.74
N TYR A 160 -1.27 21.48 4.44
CA TYR A 160 -0.24 21.14 5.44
C TYR A 160 1.00 22.05 5.45
N SER A 161 0.96 23.27 4.89
CA SER A 161 2.06 24.22 5.13
C SER A 161 1.98 24.75 6.57
N THR A 162 2.61 24.03 7.48
CA THR A 162 3.00 24.55 8.80
C THR A 162 4.34 25.27 8.61
N ASP A 163 4.77 26.21 9.44
CA ASP A 163 6.14 26.79 9.32
C ASP A 163 7.23 25.76 9.73
N SER A 164 7.12 24.50 9.26
CA SER A 164 7.99 23.38 9.59
C SER A 164 9.27 23.44 8.76
N PRO A 165 10.43 23.09 9.34
CA PRO A 165 11.69 22.97 8.59
C PRO A 165 11.62 21.96 7.42
N ASN A 166 10.64 21.05 7.41
CA ASN A 166 10.47 20.06 6.35
C ASN A 166 9.54 20.50 5.20
N ASP A 167 9.03 21.73 5.24
CA ASP A 167 8.18 22.32 4.20
C ASP A 167 8.71 22.17 2.79
N HIS A 168 10.03 22.25 2.64
CA HIS A 168 10.70 22.13 1.36
C HIS A 168 10.39 20.78 0.65
N LEU A 169 10.18 19.67 1.38
CA LEU A 169 9.78 18.39 0.76
C LEU A 169 8.32 18.40 0.33
N TYR A 170 7.43 19.03 1.08
CA TYR A 170 6.03 19.21 0.68
C TYR A 170 5.91 20.05 -0.60
N TYR A 171 6.68 21.13 -0.70
CA TYR A 171 6.76 21.93 -1.93
C TYR A 171 7.30 21.11 -3.11
N GLN A 172 8.33 20.29 -2.91
CA GLN A 172 8.84 19.39 -3.97
C GLN A 172 7.77 18.40 -4.45
N ILE A 173 7.05 17.76 -3.53
CA ILE A 173 5.93 16.86 -3.88
C ILE A 173 4.88 17.62 -4.68
N LYS A 174 4.46 18.79 -4.19
CA LYS A 174 3.46 19.62 -4.84
C LYS A 174 3.85 20.03 -6.26
N ASP A 175 5.09 20.48 -6.45
CA ASP A 175 5.60 20.88 -7.76
C ASP A 175 5.59 19.72 -8.75
N LEU A 176 5.97 18.51 -8.30
CA LEU A 176 5.90 17.29 -9.10
C LEU A 176 4.46 16.97 -9.52
N LEU A 177 3.50 17.08 -8.61
CA LEU A 177 2.08 16.83 -8.90
C LEU A 177 1.52 17.84 -9.89
N VAL A 178 1.81 19.13 -9.69
CA VAL A 178 1.38 20.21 -10.60
C VAL A 178 1.97 20.01 -12.00
N GLU A 179 3.26 19.68 -12.11
CA GLU A 179 3.90 19.42 -13.40
C GLU A 179 3.25 18.23 -14.11
N LYS A 180 2.99 17.14 -13.38
CA LYS A 180 2.37 15.95 -13.95
C LYS A 180 0.92 16.20 -14.39
N GLN A 181 0.12 16.89 -13.58
CA GLN A 181 -1.26 17.25 -13.92
C GLN A 181 -1.33 18.12 -15.18
N ARG A 182 -0.43 19.11 -15.31
CA ARG A 182 -0.31 19.93 -16.53
C ARG A 182 -0.04 19.08 -17.77
N LYS A 183 0.84 18.07 -17.66
CA LYS A 183 1.12 17.14 -18.78
C LYS A 183 -0.10 16.28 -19.12
N GLN A 184 -0.84 15.80 -18.11
CA GLN A 184 -2.08 15.02 -18.29
C GLN A 184 -3.15 15.84 -19.01
N ASN A 185 -3.40 17.08 -18.60
CA ASN A 185 -4.37 17.97 -19.23
C ASN A 185 -4.02 18.27 -20.71
N LYS A 186 -2.74 18.56 -20.99
CA LYS A 186 -2.27 18.77 -22.37
C LYS A 186 -2.47 17.54 -23.26
N LEU A 187 -2.29 16.33 -22.73
CA LEU A 187 -2.53 15.09 -23.47
C LEU A 187 -4.01 14.90 -23.78
N LEU A 188 -4.87 15.15 -22.79
CA LEU A 188 -6.32 15.05 -22.95
C LEU A 188 -6.87 16.04 -23.98
N GLU A 189 -6.38 17.29 -23.98
CA GLU A 189 -6.72 18.30 -24.98
C GLU A 189 -6.32 17.87 -26.40
N LYS A 190 -5.14 17.26 -26.57
CA LYS A 190 -4.70 16.74 -27.87
C LYS A 190 -5.60 15.61 -28.36
N GLN A 191 -5.97 14.68 -27.49
CA GLN A 191 -6.87 13.57 -27.83
C GLN A 191 -8.26 14.07 -28.25
N ARG A 192 -8.80 15.08 -27.56
CA ARG A 192 -10.08 15.71 -27.92
C ARG A 192 -10.04 16.37 -29.31
N LYS A 193 -8.92 16.98 -29.68
CA LYS A 193 -8.74 17.60 -31.01
C LYS A 193 -8.53 16.61 -32.14
N GLN A 194 -8.11 15.37 -31.84
CA GLN A 194 -7.94 14.31 -32.84
C GLN A 194 -9.22 13.51 -33.07
N ASN A 195 -10.15 13.52 -32.12
CA ASN A 195 -11.42 12.80 -32.16
C ASN A 195 -12.62 13.69 -32.58
N ASN A 196 -12.39 14.98 -32.82
CA ASN A 196 -13.34 15.96 -33.34
C ASN A 196 -12.94 16.35 -34.77
#